data_AF-A0A8T5A404-F1
#
_entry.id   AF-A0A8T5A404-F1
#
_cell.length_a   1.000
_cell.length_b   1.000
_cell.length_c   1.000
_cell.angle_alpha   90.00
_cell.angle_beta   90.00
_cell.angle_gamma   90.00
#
_symmetry.space_group_name_H-M   'P 1'
#
loop_
_entity.id
_entity.type
_entity.pdbx_description
1 polymer ?
#
loop_
_entity_poly.entity_id
_entity_poly.type
_entity_poly.pdbx_seq_one_letter_code
_entity_poly.pdbx_strand_id
1 'polypeptide(L)'
;MREEPQMRGYLLCIPCTLRAAYDIAIKATEDEELQRRVLLETLRWMNEENNLMNITPAMLHTHVFRLVQKITGNRDPFAHLKRESNKLAMKLTPILESEIEKLGPEEAFRLAALGAICGNSIDFEVEGYQVLLEDLERQLLSCLKSGLAIDDTPKLRNALSEAKTVLYLLDNAGEIAFDKTFIKFIVKNYPVKVLAAVKSGPILNDVTMEDALYVGLGEVAEVITTGSDSIGLNPDECSGEFMERLKESDLIIAKGQGYYESLTEIENILKKPIVYMLRAKCSVVARSLNTRQGSNVVKVVGYPK
;
A
#
# COMPACT_ATOMS: atom_id res chain seq x y z
N MET A 1 -5.50 22.29 -20.67
CA MET A 1 -4.95 21.01 -20.15
C MET A 1 -4.74 21.20 -18.66
N ARG A 2 -5.46 20.49 -17.79
CA ARG A 2 -5.12 20.50 -16.37
C ARG A 2 -3.96 19.51 -16.23
N GLU A 3 -2.79 19.99 -15.83
CA GLU A 3 -1.70 19.12 -15.40
C GLU A 3 -2.26 18.19 -14.31
N GLU A 4 -2.08 16.88 -14.48
CA GLU A 4 -2.48 15.91 -13.46
C GLU A 4 -1.68 16.20 -12.17
N PRO A 5 -2.34 16.19 -10.99
CA PRO A 5 -1.69 16.66 -9.78
C PRO A 5 -0.56 15.71 -9.37
N GLN A 6 0.66 16.19 -9.52
CA GLN A 6 1.85 15.69 -8.83
C GLN A 6 1.61 15.72 -7.31
N MET A 7 1.89 14.61 -6.62
CA MET A 7 1.63 14.47 -5.18
C MET A 7 2.86 14.90 -4.36
N ARG A 8 3.09 16.21 -4.34
CA ARG A 8 4.15 16.84 -3.53
C ARG A 8 3.71 17.08 -2.10
N GLY A 9 4.65 17.43 -1.22
CA GLY A 9 4.36 17.81 0.16
C GLY A 9 3.34 18.93 0.26
N TYR A 10 2.39 18.80 1.19
CA TYR A 10 1.43 19.86 1.56
C TYR A 10 1.72 20.34 2.98
N LEU A 11 1.25 21.53 3.37
CA LEU A 11 1.48 22.05 4.73
C LEU A 11 1.00 21.09 5.82
N LEU A 12 -0.05 20.30 5.55
CA LEU A 12 -0.55 19.27 6.46
C LEU A 12 0.42 18.08 6.61
N CYS A 13 1.31 17.85 5.65
CA CYS A 13 2.32 16.80 5.73
C CYS A 13 3.34 17.08 6.84
N ILE A 14 3.64 18.35 7.15
CA ILE A 14 4.57 18.73 8.23
C ILE A 14 4.14 18.12 9.59
N PRO A 15 2.96 18.46 10.15
CA PRO A 15 2.54 17.87 11.42
C PRO A 15 2.29 16.36 11.30
N CYS A 16 1.91 15.85 10.13
CA CYS A 16 1.74 14.41 9.91
C CYS A 16 3.07 13.64 10.01
N THR A 17 4.14 14.18 9.44
CA THR A 17 5.48 13.58 9.49
C THR A 17 6.04 13.57 10.91
N LEU A 18 5.83 14.64 11.68
CA LEU A 18 6.22 14.66 13.10
C LEU A 18 5.40 13.66 13.92
N ARG A 19 4.11 13.51 13.64
CA ARG A 19 3.27 12.49 14.29
C ARG A 19 3.76 11.08 13.95
N ALA A 20 4.10 10.81 12.69
CA ALA A 20 4.68 9.53 12.28
C ALA A 20 5.97 9.23 13.04
N ALA A 21 6.83 10.24 13.25
CA ALA A 21 8.07 10.07 14.04
C ALA A 21 7.78 9.58 15.46
N TYR A 22 6.76 10.15 16.11
CA TYR A 22 6.31 9.69 17.44
C TYR A 22 5.78 8.26 17.40
N ASP A 23 4.84 7.97 16.51
CA ASP A 23 4.18 6.66 16.43
C ASP A 23 5.17 5.52 16.12
N ILE A 24 6.17 5.79 15.28
CA ILE A 24 7.23 4.82 14.98
C ILE A 24 8.16 4.67 16.19
N ALA A 25 8.51 5.76 16.89
CA ALA A 25 9.41 5.73 18.03
C ALA A 25 8.86 4.90 19.20
N ILE A 26 7.58 5.06 19.54
CA ILE A 26 6.95 4.29 20.63
C ILE A 26 6.85 2.80 20.32
N LYS A 27 6.77 2.42 19.04
CA LYS A 27 6.84 1.02 18.60
C LYS A 27 8.28 0.49 18.57
N ALA A 28 9.26 1.38 18.40
CA ALA A 28 10.66 1.01 18.29
C ALA A 28 11.34 0.78 19.64
N THR A 29 10.93 1.52 20.69
CA THR A 29 11.56 1.47 22.02
C THR A 29 10.65 2.01 23.12
N GLU A 30 10.79 1.50 24.35
CA GLU A 30 10.17 2.07 25.57
C GLU A 30 11.02 3.19 26.21
N ASP A 31 12.22 3.46 25.71
CA ASP A 31 13.11 4.51 26.23
C ASP A 31 12.63 5.91 25.79
N GLU A 32 12.04 6.65 26.73
CA GLU A 32 11.51 8.00 26.50
C GLU A 32 12.59 9.00 26.03
N GLU A 33 13.87 8.83 26.40
CA GLU A 33 14.93 9.72 25.94
C GLU A 33 15.28 9.46 24.47
N LEU A 34 15.25 8.20 24.03
CA LEU A 34 15.39 7.86 22.61
C LEU A 34 14.19 8.36 21.80
N GLN A 35 12.97 8.21 22.32
CA GLN A 35 11.76 8.74 21.68
C GLN A 35 11.84 10.27 21.55
N ARG A 36 12.20 10.97 22.63
CA ARG A 36 12.40 12.44 22.63
C ARG A 36 13.45 12.84 21.61
N ARG A 37 14.57 12.11 21.52
CA ARG A 37 15.62 12.36 20.54
C ARG A 37 15.12 12.20 19.11
N VAL A 38 14.32 11.17 18.81
CA VAL A 38 13.70 11.00 17.48
C VAL A 38 12.90 12.24 17.09
N LEU A 39 12.07 12.77 17.98
CA LEU A 39 11.24 13.94 17.70
C LEU A 39 12.07 15.20 17.43
N LEU A 40 13.09 15.45 18.28
CA LEU A 40 13.94 16.63 18.14
C LEU A 40 14.81 16.57 16.88
N GLU A 41 15.36 15.40 16.55
CA GLU A 41 16.12 15.22 15.30
C GLU A 41 15.22 15.33 14.06
N THR A 42 13.98 14.82 14.13
CA THR A 42 12.98 15.01 13.05
C THR A 42 12.69 16.49 12.84
N LEU A 43 12.42 17.24 13.91
CA LEU A 43 12.17 18.68 13.84
C LEU A 43 13.38 19.44 13.27
N ARG A 44 14.60 19.09 13.70
CA ARG A 44 15.82 19.70 13.17
C ARG A 44 15.94 19.47 11.67
N TRP A 45 15.82 18.22 11.22
CA TRP A 45 15.88 17.88 9.81
C TRP A 45 14.82 18.64 8.99
N MET A 46 13.56 18.65 9.44
CA MET A 46 12.48 19.35 8.74
C MET A 46 12.72 20.88 8.65
N ASN A 47 13.41 21.46 9.63
CA ASN A 47 13.76 22.89 9.61
C ASN A 47 14.96 23.20 8.71
N GLU A 48 15.87 22.25 8.53
CA GLU A 48 17.07 22.39 7.68
C GLU A 48 16.80 22.04 6.20
N GLU A 49 15.77 21.24 5.94
CA GLU A 49 15.40 20.80 4.58
C GLU A 49 14.70 21.92 3.79
N ASN A 50 15.47 22.59 2.93
CA ASN A 50 14.99 23.70 2.11
C ASN A 50 13.93 23.29 1.07
N ASN A 51 13.85 22.01 0.72
CA ASN A 51 12.94 21.49 -0.31
C ASN A 51 11.83 20.61 0.27
N LEU A 52 11.51 20.73 1.56
CA LEU A 52 10.54 19.85 2.23
C LEU A 52 9.19 19.74 1.50
N MET A 53 8.76 20.82 0.85
CA MET A 53 7.51 20.90 0.09
C MET A 53 7.57 20.25 -1.31
N ASN A 54 8.77 19.98 -1.82
CA ASN A 54 8.98 19.29 -3.10
C ASN A 54 9.20 17.79 -2.93
N ILE A 55 9.38 17.31 -1.69
CA ILE A 55 9.50 15.89 -1.37
C ILE A 55 8.09 15.28 -1.28
N THR A 56 7.91 14.06 -1.80
CA THR A 56 6.62 13.35 -1.66
C THR A 56 6.40 12.95 -0.20
N PRO A 57 5.14 12.87 0.28
CA PRO A 57 4.89 12.47 1.66
C PRO A 57 5.45 11.07 1.99
N ALA A 58 5.41 10.14 1.04
CA ALA A 58 6.08 8.84 1.12
C ALA A 58 7.59 8.95 1.43
N MET A 59 8.32 9.84 0.75
CA MET A 59 9.74 10.06 1.01
C MET A 59 10.00 10.76 2.35
N LEU A 60 9.14 11.69 2.78
CA LEU A 60 9.24 12.32 4.10
C LEU A 60 9.16 11.25 5.20
N HIS A 61 8.17 10.36 5.12
CA HIS A 61 7.98 9.31 6.11
C HIS A 61 9.06 8.22 6.03
N THR A 62 9.62 7.96 4.84
CA THR A 62 10.79 7.08 4.67
C THR A 62 12.00 7.62 5.45
N HIS A 63 12.28 8.92 5.33
CA HIS A 63 13.36 9.56 6.08
C HIS A 63 13.18 9.40 7.58
N VAL A 64 11.96 9.70 8.08
CA VAL A 64 11.64 9.58 9.50
C VAL A 64 11.80 8.14 10.01
N PHE A 65 11.32 7.15 9.27
CA PHE A 65 11.46 5.76 9.68
C PHE A 65 12.92 5.34 9.80
N ARG A 66 13.76 5.68 8.80
CA ARG A 66 15.20 5.42 8.83
C ARG A 66 15.91 6.16 9.97
N LEU A 67 15.46 7.38 10.29
CA LEU A 67 15.95 8.14 11.45
C LEU A 67 15.63 7.42 12.77
N VAL A 68 14.41 6.88 12.92
CA VAL A 68 14.04 6.08 14.10
C VAL A 68 14.91 4.84 14.21
N GLN A 69 15.08 4.08 13.14
CA GLN A 69 15.95 2.88 13.14
C GLN A 69 17.38 3.24 13.57
N LYS A 70 17.92 4.36 13.08
CA LYS A 70 19.26 4.84 13.41
C LYS A 70 19.41 5.23 14.88
N ILE A 71 18.42 5.92 15.44
CA ILE A 71 18.49 6.42 16.83
C ILE A 71 18.23 5.29 17.83
N THR A 72 17.26 4.42 17.56
CA THR A 72 16.83 3.38 18.49
C THR A 72 17.62 2.08 18.34
N GLY A 73 18.28 1.87 17.19
CA GLY A 73 18.93 0.61 16.84
C GLY A 73 17.96 -0.52 16.46
N ASN A 74 16.64 -0.29 16.57
CA ASN A 74 15.62 -1.25 16.18
C ASN A 74 15.38 -1.17 14.67
N ARG A 75 15.75 -2.23 13.94
CA ARG A 75 15.64 -2.29 12.46
C ARG A 75 14.24 -2.60 11.96
N ASP A 76 13.37 -3.22 12.76
CA ASP A 76 12.00 -3.50 12.36
C ASP A 76 11.04 -3.32 13.54
N PRO A 77 10.63 -2.07 13.82
CA PRO A 77 9.66 -1.77 14.88
C PRO A 77 8.29 -2.44 14.68
N PHE A 78 7.98 -2.93 13.47
CA PHE A 78 6.65 -3.42 13.09
C PHE A 78 6.60 -4.94 12.92
N ALA A 79 7.73 -5.66 13.07
CA ALA A 79 7.82 -7.10 12.82
C ALA A 79 6.72 -7.93 13.51
N HIS A 80 6.49 -7.70 14.80
CA HIS A 80 5.44 -8.39 15.56
C HIS A 80 4.04 -8.08 15.01
N LEU A 81 3.78 -6.79 14.76
CA LEU A 81 2.49 -6.34 14.24
C LEU A 81 2.20 -6.95 12.85
N LYS A 82 3.20 -7.00 11.96
CA LYS A 82 3.06 -7.61 10.63
C LYS A 82 2.66 -9.08 10.73
N ARG A 83 3.32 -9.85 11.60
CA ARG A 83 3.01 -11.28 11.80
C ARG A 83 1.59 -11.50 12.30
N GLU A 84 1.16 -10.76 13.34
CA GLU A 84 -0.21 -10.90 13.86
C GLU A 84 -1.25 -10.40 12.85
N SER A 85 -0.97 -9.32 12.11
CA SER A 85 -1.84 -8.82 11.04
C SER A 85 -2.04 -9.86 9.95
N ASN A 86 -0.96 -10.47 9.43
CA ASN A 86 -1.04 -11.54 8.42
C ASN A 86 -1.87 -12.73 8.92
N LYS A 87 -1.61 -13.18 10.15
CA LYS A 87 -2.31 -14.31 10.78
C LYS A 87 -3.81 -14.05 10.95
N LEU A 88 -4.20 -12.86 11.40
CA LEU A 88 -5.61 -12.49 11.56
C LEU A 88 -6.29 -12.33 10.19
N ALA A 89 -5.63 -11.68 9.25
CA ALA A 89 -6.17 -11.50 7.90
C ALA A 89 -6.43 -12.84 7.20
N MET A 90 -5.52 -13.82 7.31
CA MET A 90 -5.73 -15.16 6.76
C MET A 90 -6.98 -15.86 7.31
N LYS A 91 -7.35 -15.61 8.58
CA LYS A 91 -8.61 -16.14 9.15
C LYS A 91 -9.87 -15.46 8.59
N LEU A 92 -9.74 -14.23 8.08
CA LEU A 92 -10.85 -13.44 7.53
C LEU A 92 -11.04 -13.64 6.03
N THR A 93 -9.99 -14.00 5.29
CA THR A 93 -10.09 -14.23 3.84
C THR A 93 -11.19 -15.22 3.40
N PRO A 94 -11.51 -16.30 4.14
CA PRO A 94 -12.61 -17.21 3.76
C PRO A 94 -13.98 -16.52 3.72
N ILE A 95 -14.18 -15.46 4.53
CA ILE A 95 -15.42 -14.68 4.53
C ILE A 95 -15.57 -13.94 3.21
N LEU A 96 -14.50 -13.28 2.75
CA LEU A 96 -14.48 -12.61 1.45
C LEU A 96 -14.68 -13.61 0.31
N GLU A 97 -13.99 -14.75 0.34
CA GLU A 97 -14.15 -15.81 -0.67
C GLU A 97 -15.60 -16.30 -0.75
N SER A 98 -16.24 -16.53 0.40
CA SER A 98 -17.65 -16.92 0.46
C SER A 98 -18.59 -15.89 -0.16
N GLU A 99 -18.35 -14.59 0.07
CA GLU A 99 -19.16 -13.52 -0.52
C GLU A 99 -18.94 -13.41 -2.04
N ILE A 100 -17.72 -13.62 -2.52
CA ILE A 100 -17.39 -13.60 -3.96
C ILE A 100 -18.11 -14.76 -4.70
N GLU A 101 -18.14 -15.96 -4.12
CA GLU A 101 -18.75 -17.15 -4.73
C GLU A 101 -20.27 -17.04 -4.96
N LYS A 102 -20.94 -16.13 -4.24
CA LYS A 102 -22.39 -15.91 -4.34
C LYS A 102 -22.78 -14.99 -5.51
N LEU A 103 -21.80 -14.39 -6.18
CA LEU A 103 -22.02 -13.29 -7.13
C LEU A 103 -21.77 -13.70 -8.59
N GLY A 104 -22.36 -12.93 -9.51
CA GLY A 104 -22.04 -13.00 -10.93
C GLY A 104 -20.60 -12.53 -11.22
N PRO A 105 -20.03 -12.85 -12.40
CA PRO A 105 -18.61 -12.60 -12.67
C PRO A 105 -18.16 -11.14 -12.50
N GLU A 106 -19.01 -10.18 -12.86
CA GLU A 106 -18.67 -8.75 -12.80
C GLU A 106 -18.71 -8.22 -11.37
N GLU A 107 -19.76 -8.56 -10.62
CA GLU A 107 -19.92 -8.21 -9.21
C GLU A 107 -18.86 -8.92 -8.34
N ALA A 108 -18.55 -10.17 -8.64
CA ALA A 108 -17.49 -10.95 -8.00
C ALA A 108 -16.12 -10.29 -8.18
N PHE A 109 -15.79 -9.84 -9.41
CA PHE A 109 -14.55 -9.11 -9.68
C PHE A 109 -14.48 -7.80 -8.90
N ARG A 110 -15.57 -7.01 -8.93
CA ARG A 110 -15.66 -5.73 -8.20
C ARG A 110 -15.52 -5.94 -6.69
N LEU A 111 -16.16 -6.97 -6.13
CA LEU A 111 -16.06 -7.29 -4.70
C LEU A 111 -14.64 -7.76 -4.33
N ALA A 112 -14.01 -8.60 -5.15
CA ALA A 112 -12.64 -9.04 -4.93
C ALA A 112 -11.64 -7.88 -4.93
N ALA A 113 -11.78 -6.94 -5.88
CA ALA A 113 -10.98 -5.72 -5.94
C ALA A 113 -11.20 -4.83 -4.71
N LEU A 114 -12.46 -4.68 -4.26
CA LEU A 114 -12.77 -3.95 -3.03
C LEU A 114 -12.21 -4.63 -1.79
N GLY A 115 -12.28 -5.97 -1.71
CA GLY A 115 -11.71 -6.76 -0.61
C GLY A 115 -10.21 -6.54 -0.46
N ALA A 116 -9.47 -6.50 -1.58
CA ALA A 116 -8.05 -6.15 -1.59
C ALA A 116 -7.77 -4.75 -1.04
N ILE A 117 -8.69 -3.79 -1.15
CA ILE A 117 -8.55 -2.45 -0.54
C ILE A 117 -8.94 -2.48 0.94
N CYS A 118 -9.98 -3.23 1.28
CA CYS A 118 -10.53 -3.26 2.63
C CYS A 118 -9.57 -3.87 3.67
N GLY A 119 -8.63 -4.73 3.26
CA GLY A 119 -7.56 -5.21 4.13
C GLY A 119 -6.78 -4.09 4.82
N ASN A 120 -6.61 -2.94 4.15
CA ASN A 120 -5.92 -1.76 4.68
C ASN A 120 -6.74 -0.92 5.68
N SER A 121 -8.02 -1.28 5.87
CA SER A 121 -8.97 -0.58 6.76
C SER A 121 -9.25 -1.34 8.04
N ILE A 122 -8.79 -2.58 8.13
CA ILE A 122 -8.98 -3.43 9.29
C ILE A 122 -7.88 -3.09 10.29
N ASP A 123 -8.30 -2.67 11.47
CA ASP A 123 -7.36 -2.38 12.54
C ASP A 123 -6.90 -3.68 13.18
N PHE A 124 -5.73 -4.15 12.74
CA PHE A 124 -5.05 -5.29 13.33
C PHE A 124 -4.16 -4.89 14.51
N GLU A 125 -4.03 -3.58 14.80
CA GLU A 125 -3.24 -3.10 15.93
C GLU A 125 -4.01 -3.28 17.23
N VAL A 126 -3.40 -3.97 18.20
CA VAL A 126 -3.93 -4.00 19.57
C VAL A 126 -2.77 -4.00 20.56
N GLU A 127 -2.58 -2.88 21.22
CA GLU A 127 -1.76 -2.81 22.43
C GLU A 127 -2.63 -3.23 23.62
N GLY A 128 -2.35 -4.42 24.18
CA GLY A 128 -2.89 -4.84 25.47
C GLY A 128 -4.33 -5.38 25.50
N TYR A 129 -5.05 -5.44 24.38
CA TYR A 129 -6.40 -6.03 24.31
C TYR A 129 -6.47 -7.20 23.31
N GLN A 130 -7.27 -8.23 23.62
CA GLN A 130 -7.60 -9.27 22.65
C GLN A 130 -8.61 -8.69 21.66
N VAL A 131 -8.20 -8.47 20.41
CA VAL A 131 -9.17 -8.23 19.33
C VAL A 131 -9.97 -9.50 19.11
N LEU A 132 -11.29 -9.37 19.22
CA LEU A 132 -12.23 -10.43 18.88
C LEU A 132 -12.32 -10.53 17.36
N LEU A 133 -12.26 -11.76 16.84
CA LEU A 133 -12.32 -12.00 15.40
C LEU A 133 -13.63 -11.48 14.81
N GLU A 134 -14.70 -11.51 15.59
CA GLU A 134 -16.02 -10.99 15.26
C GLU A 134 -16.01 -9.48 15.00
N ASP A 135 -15.17 -8.71 15.70
CA ASP A 135 -15.04 -7.27 15.47
C ASP A 135 -14.33 -6.99 14.16
N LEU A 136 -13.29 -7.76 13.83
CA LEU A 136 -12.59 -7.66 12.55
C LEU A 136 -13.49 -8.07 11.37
N GLU A 137 -14.30 -9.11 11.55
CA GLU A 137 -15.31 -9.50 10.58
C GLU A 137 -16.31 -8.36 10.33
N ARG A 138 -16.82 -7.72 11.40
CA ARG A 138 -17.72 -6.56 11.26
C ARG A 138 -17.04 -5.40 10.52
N GLN A 139 -15.77 -5.13 10.78
CA GLN A 139 -15.00 -4.10 10.07
C GLN A 139 -14.86 -4.44 8.58
N LEU A 140 -14.50 -5.68 8.25
CA LEU A 140 -14.41 -6.15 6.87
C LEU A 140 -15.76 -5.98 6.15
N LEU A 141 -16.84 -6.52 6.71
CA LEU A 141 -18.18 -6.43 6.11
C LEU A 141 -18.67 -4.98 5.98
N SER A 142 -18.35 -4.12 6.95
CA SER A 142 -18.65 -2.69 6.88
C SER A 142 -17.90 -2.02 5.72
N CYS A 143 -16.62 -2.34 5.56
CA CYS A 143 -15.83 -1.81 4.45
C CYS A 143 -16.36 -2.29 3.09
N LEU A 144 -16.68 -3.59 2.95
CA LEU A 144 -17.26 -4.13 1.71
C LEU A 144 -18.59 -3.44 1.35
N LYS A 145 -19.44 -3.15 2.35
CA LYS A 145 -20.70 -2.40 2.15
C LYS A 145 -20.50 -0.94 1.74
N SER A 146 -19.38 -0.32 2.11
CA SER A 146 -19.09 1.08 1.75
C SER A 146 -18.83 1.29 0.26
N GLY A 147 -18.49 0.23 -0.47
CA GLY A 147 -18.30 0.27 -1.92
C GLY A 147 -17.07 1.06 -2.37
N LEU A 148 -17.08 1.44 -3.66
CA LEU A 148 -16.03 2.20 -4.32
C LEU A 148 -16.55 3.60 -4.66
N ALA A 149 -15.83 4.64 -4.24
CA ALA A 149 -16.16 6.03 -4.59
C ALA A 149 -15.71 6.39 -6.01
N ILE A 150 -14.58 5.82 -6.44
CA ILE A 150 -14.16 5.78 -7.84
C ILE A 150 -14.10 4.31 -8.21
N ASP A 151 -14.90 3.92 -9.19
CA ASP A 151 -15.00 2.54 -9.65
C ASP A 151 -14.63 2.45 -11.13
N ASP A 152 -13.32 2.35 -11.36
CA ASP A 152 -12.79 1.97 -12.66
C ASP A 152 -12.56 0.45 -12.77
N THR A 153 -13.24 -0.38 -11.98
CA THR A 153 -13.11 -1.85 -12.12
C THR A 153 -13.45 -2.36 -13.54
N PRO A 154 -14.39 -1.79 -14.31
CA PRO A 154 -14.58 -2.17 -15.72
C PRO A 154 -13.34 -1.88 -16.58
N LYS A 155 -12.66 -0.76 -16.36
CA LYS A 155 -11.41 -0.43 -17.08
C LYS A 155 -10.29 -1.39 -16.67
N LEU A 156 -10.17 -1.70 -15.38
CA LEU A 156 -9.19 -2.68 -14.91
C LEU A 156 -9.41 -4.06 -15.56
N ARG A 157 -10.67 -4.52 -15.70
CA ARG A 157 -10.98 -5.77 -16.41
C ARG A 157 -10.53 -5.73 -17.87
N ASN A 158 -10.75 -4.61 -18.57
CA ASN A 158 -10.27 -4.44 -19.94
C ASN A 158 -8.75 -4.47 -20.00
N ALA A 159 -8.05 -3.74 -19.12
CA ALA A 159 -6.59 -3.77 -19.04
C ALA A 159 -6.05 -5.20 -18.82
N LEU A 160 -6.67 -5.95 -17.91
CA LEU A 160 -6.30 -7.34 -17.62
C LEU A 160 -6.54 -8.28 -18.81
N SER A 161 -7.53 -7.99 -19.66
CA SER A 161 -7.79 -8.80 -20.87
C SER A 161 -6.77 -8.55 -22.00
N GLU A 162 -6.11 -7.40 -22.01
CA GLU A 162 -5.13 -6.99 -23.02
C GLU A 162 -3.68 -7.25 -22.57
N ALA A 163 -3.42 -7.19 -21.26
CA ALA A 163 -2.11 -7.41 -20.68
C ALA A 163 -1.66 -8.88 -20.80
N LYS A 164 -0.35 -9.10 -20.88
CA LYS A 164 0.28 -10.41 -20.66
C LYS A 164 0.94 -10.49 -19.30
N THR A 165 1.46 -9.35 -18.83
CA THR A 165 2.21 -9.24 -17.57
C THR A 165 1.66 -8.11 -16.70
N VAL A 166 1.34 -8.43 -15.46
CA VAL A 166 0.90 -7.48 -14.43
C VAL A 166 1.98 -7.37 -13.37
N LEU A 167 2.45 -6.14 -13.10
CA LEU A 167 3.24 -5.84 -11.92
C LEU A 167 2.31 -5.36 -10.80
N TYR A 168 2.23 -6.14 -9.73
CA TYR A 168 1.39 -5.90 -8.57
C TYR A 168 2.24 -5.37 -7.42
N LEU A 169 2.19 -4.08 -7.14
CA LEU A 169 2.96 -3.43 -6.08
C LEU A 169 2.17 -3.52 -4.78
N LEU A 170 2.64 -4.36 -3.85
CA LEU A 170 1.99 -4.62 -2.57
C LEU A 170 2.34 -3.55 -1.52
N ASP A 171 1.38 -3.25 -0.65
CA ASP A 171 1.49 -2.25 0.43
C ASP A 171 1.76 -2.96 1.77
N ASN A 172 0.72 -3.27 2.55
CA ASN A 172 0.86 -3.65 3.96
C ASN A 172 0.72 -5.13 4.28
N ALA A 173 1.36 -5.56 5.36
CA ALA A 173 1.04 -6.83 6.03
C ALA A 173 -0.42 -6.82 6.52
N GLY A 174 -1.04 -8.00 6.58
CA GLY A 174 -2.48 -8.17 6.73
C GLY A 174 -3.23 -8.00 5.39
N GLU A 175 -3.02 -6.88 4.70
CA GLU A 175 -3.63 -6.60 3.38
C GLU A 175 -3.24 -7.64 2.33
N ILE A 176 -1.97 -8.08 2.34
CA ILE A 176 -1.43 -9.09 1.42
C ILE A 176 -2.22 -10.42 1.37
N ALA A 177 -2.90 -10.80 2.46
CA ALA A 177 -3.77 -11.98 2.44
C ALA A 177 -4.99 -11.78 1.53
N PHE A 178 -5.59 -10.58 1.54
CA PHE A 178 -6.68 -10.22 0.64
C PHE A 178 -6.18 -9.97 -0.79
N ASP A 179 -4.97 -9.44 -0.94
CA ASP A 179 -4.30 -9.34 -2.25
C ASP A 179 -4.08 -10.71 -2.87
N LYS A 180 -3.64 -11.70 -2.09
CA LYS A 180 -3.55 -13.09 -2.56
C LYS A 180 -4.90 -13.58 -3.11
N THR A 181 -6.00 -13.34 -2.40
CA THR A 181 -7.35 -13.69 -2.88
C THR A 181 -7.68 -13.00 -4.20
N PHE A 182 -7.39 -11.72 -4.35
CA PHE A 182 -7.66 -10.98 -5.59
C PHE A 182 -6.74 -11.41 -6.75
N ILE A 183 -5.45 -11.62 -6.49
CA ILE A 183 -4.50 -12.14 -7.48
C ILE A 183 -4.92 -13.53 -7.95
N LYS A 184 -5.32 -14.42 -7.03
CA LYS A 184 -5.88 -15.74 -7.35
C LYS A 184 -7.11 -15.63 -8.26
N PHE A 185 -7.98 -14.66 -7.99
CA PHE A 185 -9.13 -14.36 -8.86
C PHE A 185 -8.67 -13.91 -10.25
N ILE A 186 -7.68 -13.02 -10.33
CA ILE A 186 -7.14 -12.52 -11.61
C ILE A 186 -6.56 -13.68 -12.43
N VAL A 187 -5.61 -14.44 -11.90
CA VAL A 187 -4.90 -15.49 -12.68
C VAL A 187 -5.81 -16.65 -13.08
N LYS A 188 -6.94 -16.86 -12.37
CA LYS A 188 -7.96 -17.84 -12.75
C LYS A 188 -8.81 -17.38 -13.95
N ASN A 189 -9.03 -16.07 -14.10
CA ASN A 189 -10.00 -15.52 -15.05
C ASN A 189 -9.35 -14.77 -16.23
N TYR A 190 -8.06 -14.44 -16.15
CA TYR A 190 -7.32 -13.71 -17.18
C TYR A 190 -5.99 -14.43 -17.49
N PRO A 191 -5.57 -14.50 -18.77
CA PRO A 191 -4.34 -15.17 -19.18
C PRO A 191 -3.09 -14.31 -18.92
N VAL A 192 -2.94 -13.82 -17.69
CA VAL A 192 -1.86 -12.91 -17.27
C VAL A 192 -0.88 -13.59 -16.33
N LYS A 193 0.41 -13.24 -16.47
CA LYS A 193 1.42 -13.51 -15.45
C LYS A 193 1.46 -12.35 -14.46
N VAL A 194 1.35 -12.66 -13.16
CA VAL A 194 1.45 -11.65 -12.10
C VAL A 194 2.83 -11.72 -11.45
N LEU A 195 3.55 -10.60 -11.45
CA LEU A 195 4.72 -10.36 -10.60
C LEU A 195 4.27 -9.52 -9.41
N ALA A 196 4.36 -10.06 -8.21
CA ALA A 196 4.01 -9.34 -6.99
C ALA A 196 5.27 -8.78 -6.33
N ALA A 197 5.37 -7.46 -6.24
CA ALA A 197 6.53 -6.77 -5.71
C ALA A 197 6.34 -6.41 -4.23
N VAL A 198 7.32 -6.83 -3.42
CA VAL A 198 7.46 -6.51 -1.99
C VAL A 198 8.70 -5.65 -1.75
N LYS A 199 8.86 -5.08 -0.55
CA LYS A 199 10.06 -4.34 -0.17
C LYS A 199 11.26 -5.27 0.04
N SER A 200 12.47 -4.76 -0.17
CA SER A 200 13.70 -5.52 0.09
C SER A 200 14.09 -5.52 1.57
N GLY A 201 13.56 -4.58 2.36
CA GLY A 201 13.77 -4.48 3.80
C GLY A 201 12.56 -3.89 4.53
N PRO A 202 12.57 -3.92 5.88
CA PRO A 202 11.49 -3.38 6.69
C PRO A 202 11.32 -1.87 6.50
N ILE A 203 10.07 -1.44 6.26
CA ILE A 203 9.66 -0.04 6.22
C ILE A 203 8.20 0.02 6.68
N LEU A 204 7.97 0.60 7.86
CA LEU A 204 6.66 0.54 8.54
C LEU A 204 6.11 -0.90 8.55
N ASN A 205 4.82 -1.06 8.27
CA ASN A 205 4.16 -2.35 8.12
C ASN A 205 4.13 -2.84 6.66
N ASP A 206 4.92 -2.26 5.75
CA ASP A 206 4.97 -2.72 4.36
C ASP A 206 5.49 -4.15 4.28
N VAL A 207 4.99 -4.88 3.27
CA VAL A 207 5.33 -6.29 3.09
C VAL A 207 6.75 -6.49 2.59
N THR A 208 7.35 -7.55 3.10
CA THR A 208 8.66 -8.07 2.68
C THR A 208 8.50 -9.49 2.13
N MET A 209 9.61 -10.10 1.71
CA MET A 209 9.60 -11.50 1.26
C MET A 209 9.15 -12.46 2.38
N GLU A 210 9.45 -12.17 3.65
CA GLU A 210 8.98 -12.97 4.79
C GLU A 210 7.45 -13.00 4.86
N ASP A 211 6.81 -11.84 4.67
CA ASP A 211 5.36 -11.69 4.70
C ASP A 211 4.69 -12.44 3.53
N ALA A 212 5.26 -12.33 2.32
CA ALA A 212 4.78 -13.04 1.14
C ALA A 212 4.90 -14.56 1.24
N LEU A 213 5.99 -15.06 1.84
CA LEU A 213 6.16 -16.48 2.12
C LEU A 213 5.16 -16.95 3.17
N TYR A 214 4.95 -16.18 4.24
CA TYR A 214 4.04 -16.53 5.33
C TYR A 214 2.60 -16.73 4.85
N VAL A 215 2.10 -15.83 3.99
CA VAL A 215 0.73 -15.93 3.44
C VAL A 215 0.63 -16.87 2.23
N GLY A 216 1.74 -17.45 1.77
CA GLY A 216 1.80 -18.33 0.60
C GLY A 216 1.46 -17.62 -0.70
N LEU A 217 1.89 -16.36 -0.87
CA LEU A 217 1.61 -15.58 -2.09
C LEU A 217 2.22 -16.22 -3.35
N GLY A 218 3.36 -16.92 -3.19
CA GLY A 218 4.05 -17.63 -4.27
C GLY A 218 3.22 -18.73 -4.97
N GLU A 219 2.08 -19.13 -4.38
CA GLU A 219 1.14 -20.08 -5.00
C GLU A 219 0.38 -19.47 -6.18
N VAL A 220 0.28 -18.14 -6.25
CA VAL A 220 -0.57 -17.44 -7.23
C VAL A 220 0.15 -16.34 -8.02
N ALA A 221 1.38 -16.00 -7.65
CA ALA A 221 2.20 -15.01 -8.35
C ALA A 221 3.71 -15.30 -8.19
N GLU A 222 4.51 -14.76 -9.11
CA GLU A 222 5.96 -14.66 -8.92
C GLU A 222 6.27 -13.50 -7.97
N VAL A 223 6.90 -13.77 -6.82
CA VAL A 223 7.21 -12.72 -5.85
C VAL A 223 8.61 -12.16 -6.12
N ILE A 224 8.70 -10.85 -6.28
CA ILE A 224 9.95 -10.12 -6.51
C ILE A 224 10.12 -9.01 -5.46
N THR A 225 11.32 -8.46 -5.32
CA THR A 225 11.54 -7.29 -4.45
C THR A 225 11.71 -6.03 -5.28
N THR A 226 11.28 -4.88 -4.75
CA THR A 226 11.61 -3.55 -5.32
C THR A 226 13.11 -3.24 -5.29
N GLY A 227 13.87 -3.95 -4.46
CA GLY A 227 15.26 -3.62 -4.16
C GLY A 227 15.42 -2.48 -3.15
N SER A 228 14.33 -1.84 -2.73
CA SER A 228 14.33 -0.70 -1.79
C SER A 228 13.47 -0.95 -0.54
N ASP A 229 13.85 -0.31 0.56
CA ASP A 229 13.10 -0.16 1.83
C ASP A 229 12.47 1.25 1.96
N SER A 230 12.02 1.84 0.86
CA SER A 230 11.27 3.11 0.83
C SER A 230 9.76 2.89 0.74
N ILE A 231 8.98 3.79 1.37
CA ILE A 231 7.52 3.86 1.21
C ILE A 231 7.19 4.21 -0.24
N GLY A 232 6.17 3.55 -0.81
CA GLY A 232 5.84 3.71 -2.22
C GLY A 232 7.00 3.30 -3.13
N LEU A 233 7.26 4.07 -4.19
CA LEU A 233 8.33 3.82 -5.13
C LEU A 233 9.35 4.96 -5.12
N ASN A 234 10.60 4.67 -4.82
CA ASN A 234 11.72 5.58 -5.07
C ASN A 234 12.60 5.00 -6.20
N PRO A 235 12.45 5.46 -7.45
CA PRO A 235 13.19 4.92 -8.59
C PRO A 235 14.72 4.95 -8.41
N ASP A 236 15.25 5.93 -7.69
CA ASP A 236 16.69 6.10 -7.49
C ASP A 236 17.29 5.05 -6.53
N GLU A 237 16.45 4.42 -5.69
CA GLU A 237 16.85 3.39 -4.73
C GLU A 237 16.42 1.97 -5.15
N CYS A 238 15.57 1.85 -6.17
CA CYS A 238 15.11 0.54 -6.64
C CYS A 238 16.23 -0.23 -7.37
N SER A 239 16.19 -1.56 -7.30
CA SER A 239 17.18 -2.38 -8.00
C SER A 239 17.00 -2.28 -9.52
N GLY A 240 18.10 -2.45 -10.27
CA GLY A 240 18.06 -2.47 -11.73
C GLY A 240 17.11 -3.55 -12.27
N GLU A 241 17.14 -4.74 -11.66
CA GLU A 241 16.23 -5.84 -12.00
C GLU A 241 14.75 -5.46 -11.81
N PHE A 242 14.40 -4.82 -10.70
CA PHE A 242 13.03 -4.37 -10.48
C PHE A 242 12.62 -3.29 -11.49
N MET A 243 13.51 -2.33 -11.78
CA MET A 243 13.25 -1.27 -12.74
C MET A 243 13.04 -1.80 -14.16
N GLU A 244 13.74 -2.88 -14.54
CA GLU A 244 13.48 -3.61 -15.78
C GLU A 244 12.07 -4.22 -15.78
N ARG A 245 11.68 -4.93 -14.71
CA ARG A 245 10.31 -5.49 -14.59
C ARG A 245 9.22 -4.43 -14.60
N LEU A 246 9.43 -3.30 -13.93
CA LEU A 246 8.54 -2.14 -13.96
C LEU A 246 8.38 -1.58 -15.38
N LYS A 247 9.45 -1.57 -16.17
CA LYS A 247 9.43 -1.11 -17.55
C LYS A 247 8.79 -2.14 -18.50
N GLU A 248 8.99 -3.43 -18.28
CA GLU A 248 8.51 -4.51 -19.13
C GLU A 248 7.04 -4.89 -18.90
N SER A 249 6.49 -4.66 -17.70
CA SER A 249 5.10 -5.01 -17.40
C SER A 249 4.10 -4.22 -18.26
N ASP A 250 3.05 -4.87 -18.73
CA ASP A 250 2.00 -4.24 -19.54
C ASP A 250 1.05 -3.40 -18.69
N LEU A 251 0.76 -3.87 -17.46
CA LEU A 251 -0.13 -3.24 -16.50
C LEU A 251 0.53 -3.16 -15.12
N ILE A 252 0.37 -2.03 -14.44
CA ILE A 252 0.75 -1.88 -13.03
C ILE A 252 -0.52 -1.81 -12.18
N ILE A 253 -0.60 -2.61 -11.11
CA ILE A 253 -1.59 -2.46 -10.04
C ILE A 253 -0.83 -2.01 -8.80
N ALA A 254 -1.10 -0.79 -8.33
CA ALA A 254 -0.44 -0.17 -7.20
C ALA A 254 -1.38 -0.10 -5.99
N LYS A 255 -1.02 -0.79 -4.92
CA LYS A 255 -1.78 -0.79 -3.65
C LYS A 255 -1.38 0.36 -2.76
N GLY A 256 -2.36 0.90 -2.05
CA GLY A 256 -2.07 1.85 -0.96
C GLY A 256 -1.73 3.26 -1.41
N GLN A 257 -1.62 4.13 -0.40
CA GLN A 257 -1.47 5.56 -0.61
C GLN A 257 -0.02 5.95 -0.93
N GLY A 258 0.96 5.26 -0.36
CA GLY A 258 2.39 5.54 -0.59
C GLY A 258 2.76 5.40 -2.06
N TYR A 259 2.29 4.34 -2.73
CA TYR A 259 2.53 4.19 -4.17
C TYR A 259 1.81 5.25 -5.00
N TYR A 260 0.58 5.64 -4.65
CA TYR A 260 -0.11 6.73 -5.35
C TYR A 260 0.66 8.05 -5.25
N GLU A 261 1.17 8.38 -4.07
CA GLU A 261 1.97 9.59 -3.85
C GLU A 261 3.29 9.58 -4.63
N SER A 262 3.93 8.43 -4.78
CA SER A 262 5.21 8.34 -5.49
C SER A 262 5.09 8.15 -7.00
N LEU A 263 4.13 7.34 -7.47
CA LEU A 263 4.03 6.95 -8.89
C LEU A 263 3.47 8.08 -9.74
N THR A 264 2.62 8.94 -9.17
CA THR A 264 2.07 10.14 -9.85
C THR A 264 3.19 11.05 -10.39
N GLU A 265 4.38 11.06 -9.78
CA GLU A 265 5.53 11.82 -10.29
C GLU A 265 6.12 11.26 -11.58
N ILE A 266 5.93 9.96 -11.87
CA ILE A 266 6.55 9.26 -13.00
C ILE A 266 5.56 8.64 -13.99
N GLU A 267 4.25 8.87 -13.84
CA GLU A 267 3.20 8.37 -14.76
C GLU A 267 3.51 8.70 -16.22
N ASN A 268 3.90 9.96 -16.48
CA ASN A 268 4.24 10.47 -17.81
C ASN A 268 5.47 9.79 -18.43
N ILE A 269 6.32 9.17 -17.60
CA ILE A 269 7.50 8.44 -18.01
C ILE A 269 7.15 6.98 -18.30
N LEU A 270 6.30 6.38 -17.46
CA LEU A 270 5.90 4.97 -17.57
C LEU A 270 5.02 4.70 -18.79
N LYS A 271 4.17 5.66 -19.20
CA LYS A 271 3.34 5.63 -20.42
C LYS A 271 2.61 4.29 -20.66
N LYS A 272 2.04 3.73 -19.59
CA LYS A 272 1.31 2.47 -19.59
C LYS A 272 0.14 2.54 -18.62
N PRO A 273 -0.84 1.64 -18.72
CA PRO A 273 -1.93 1.57 -17.75
C PRO A 273 -1.41 1.36 -16.31
N ILE A 274 -1.89 2.20 -15.40
CA ILE A 274 -1.64 2.08 -13.96
C ILE A 274 -2.98 2.10 -13.25
N VAL A 275 -3.20 1.13 -12.38
CA VAL A 275 -4.39 1.03 -11.53
C VAL A 275 -4.00 1.34 -10.10
N TYR A 276 -4.55 2.41 -9.55
CA TYR A 276 -4.43 2.72 -8.13
C TYR A 276 -5.59 2.08 -7.37
N MET A 277 -5.25 1.21 -6.41
CA MET A 277 -6.20 0.56 -5.51
C MET A 277 -5.88 0.96 -4.08
N LEU A 278 -6.64 1.90 -3.53
CA LEU A 278 -6.32 2.48 -2.23
C LEU A 278 -7.57 2.93 -1.49
N ARG A 279 -7.40 3.16 -0.19
CA ARG A 279 -8.31 3.96 0.63
C ARG A 279 -7.68 5.33 0.87
N ALA A 280 -8.41 6.41 0.60
CA ALA A 280 -7.91 7.77 0.77
C ALA A 280 -7.86 8.14 2.27
N LYS A 281 -6.79 7.76 2.97
CA LYS A 281 -6.67 7.88 4.44
C LYS A 281 -6.48 9.32 4.90
N CYS A 282 -5.91 10.19 4.07
CA CYS A 282 -5.71 11.61 4.39
C CYS A 282 -6.51 12.55 3.47
N SER A 283 -6.79 13.76 3.96
CA SER A 283 -7.57 14.77 3.24
C SER A 283 -6.87 15.31 1.98
N VAL A 284 -5.54 15.28 1.96
CA VAL A 284 -4.73 15.68 0.80
C VAL A 284 -4.96 14.72 -0.37
N VAL A 285 -4.81 13.42 -0.14
CA VAL A 285 -5.05 12.40 -1.16
C VAL A 285 -6.51 12.38 -1.57
N ALA A 286 -7.45 12.42 -0.63
CA ALA A 286 -8.87 12.50 -0.93
C ALA A 286 -9.21 13.69 -1.85
N ARG A 287 -8.62 14.86 -1.59
CA ARG A 287 -8.78 16.05 -2.45
C ARG A 287 -8.20 15.83 -3.84
N SER A 288 -7.01 15.24 -3.95
CA SER A 288 -6.38 14.95 -5.26
C SER A 288 -7.23 14.00 -6.11
N LEU A 289 -7.94 13.07 -5.47
CA LEU A 289 -8.85 12.11 -6.10
C LEU A 289 -10.27 12.65 -6.28
N ASN A 290 -10.57 13.84 -5.77
CA ASN A 290 -11.93 14.40 -5.72
C ASN A 290 -12.94 13.47 -5.00
N THR A 291 -12.52 12.86 -3.90
CA THR A 291 -13.33 11.98 -3.05
C THR A 291 -13.38 12.48 -1.61
N ARG A 292 -14.10 11.77 -0.74
CA ARG A 292 -14.05 11.99 0.71
C ARG A 292 -12.89 11.23 1.33
N GLN A 293 -12.40 11.70 2.47
CA GLN A 293 -11.46 10.93 3.29
C GLN A 293 -12.15 9.62 3.74
N GLY A 294 -11.41 8.52 3.69
CA GLY A 294 -11.93 7.17 3.93
C GLY A 294 -12.64 6.52 2.74
N SER A 295 -12.68 7.16 1.57
CA SER A 295 -13.22 6.54 0.36
C SER A 295 -12.28 5.44 -0.19
N ASN A 296 -12.85 4.31 -0.61
CA ASN A 296 -12.14 3.28 -1.37
C ASN A 296 -12.15 3.65 -2.86
N VAL A 297 -11.03 3.43 -3.54
CA VAL A 297 -10.77 3.91 -4.90
C VAL A 297 -10.12 2.80 -5.71
N VAL A 298 -10.72 2.49 -6.85
CA VAL A 298 -10.07 1.84 -7.99
C VAL A 298 -10.05 2.87 -9.12
N LYS A 299 -8.88 3.42 -9.43
CA LYS A 299 -8.71 4.43 -10.48
C LYS A 299 -7.71 3.94 -11.51
N VAL A 300 -8.05 4.03 -12.79
CA VAL A 300 -7.13 3.67 -13.89
C VAL A 300 -6.68 4.92 -14.64
N VAL A 301 -5.36 5.03 -14.84
CA VAL A 301 -4.70 6.10 -15.61
C VAL A 301 -3.81 5.50 -16.70
N GLY A 302 -3.26 6.34 -17.58
CA GLY A 302 -2.22 5.91 -18.54
C GLY A 302 -2.71 5.13 -19.76
N TYR A 303 -4.02 5.12 -20.04
CA TYR A 303 -4.52 4.69 -21.35
C TYR A 303 -4.18 5.72 -22.42
N PRO A 304 -3.63 5.34 -23.59
CA PRO A 304 -3.69 6.19 -24.75
C PRO A 304 -5.17 6.45 -25.08
N LYS A 305 -5.51 7.73 -25.24
CA LYS A 305 -6.82 8.15 -25.76
C LYS A 305 -7.02 7.70 -27.20
#